data_AF-A0A946I9E7-F1
#
_entry.id   AF-A0A946I9E7-F1
#
_cell.length_a   1.000
_cell.length_b   1.000
_cell.length_c   1.000
_cell.angle_alpha   90.00
_cell.angle_beta   90.00
_cell.angle_gamma   90.00
#
_symmetry.space_group_name_H-M   'P 1'
#
loop_
_entity.id
_entity.type
_entity.pdbx_description
1 polymer ?
#
loop_
_entity_poly.entity_id
_entity_poly.type
_entity_poly.pdbx_seq_one_letter_code
_entity_poly.pdbx_strand_id
1 'polypeptide(L)' 'MQTHLSSLQNDHPFALEVRDVDQDPDWIEKFDDKVPVLFLGDHEICRYFLDLVKVKDVFLKKYT' A
#
# COMPACT_ATOMS: atom_id res chain seq x y z
N MET A 1 -6.16 2.41 6.25
CA MET A 1 -5.65 1.88 4.97
C MET A 1 -6.01 0.41 4.77
N GLN A 2 -5.51 -0.52 5.60
CA GLN A 2 -5.75 -1.98 5.47
C GLN A 2 -7.22 -2.37 5.24
N THR A 3 -8.15 -1.92 6.10
CA THR A 3 -9.59 -2.25 5.98
C THR A 3 -10.20 -1.89 4.63
N HIS A 4 -9.74 -0.79 4.04
CA HIS A 4 -10.25 -0.30 2.76
C HIS A 4 -9.69 -1.12 1.58
N LEU A 5 -8.47 -1.66 1.72
CA LEU A 5 -7.87 -2.56 0.74
C LEU A 5 -8.55 -3.94 0.75
N SER A 6 -9.04 -4.41 1.90
CA SER A 6 -9.80 -5.67 1.98
C SER A 6 -11.05 -5.64 1.10
N SER A 7 -11.73 -4.49 0.99
CA SER A 7 -12.86 -4.35 0.06
C SER A 7 -12.43 -4.47 -1.41
N LEU A 8 -11.24 -4.00 -1.76
CA LEU A 8 -10.70 -4.16 -3.11
C LEU A 8 -10.34 -5.62 -3.43
N GLN A 9 -9.84 -6.37 -2.44
CA GLN A 9 -9.49 -7.79 -2.59
C GLN A 9 -10.69 -8.67 -2.96
N ASN A 10 -11.91 -8.28 -2.57
CA ASN A 10 -13.13 -9.01 -2.91
C ASN A 10 -13.41 -9.00 -4.42
N ASP A 11 -13.20 -7.85 -5.07
CA ASP A 11 -13.46 -7.68 -6.50
C ASP A 11 -12.23 -8.07 -7.35
N HIS A 12 -11.03 -7.86 -6.81
CA HIS A 12 -9.76 -8.09 -7.49
C HIS A 12 -8.80 -8.81 -6.55
N PRO A 13 -8.59 -10.13 -6.69
CA PRO A 13 -7.68 -10.87 -5.83
C PRO A 13 -6.24 -10.38 -5.96
N PHE A 14 -5.62 -9.99 -4.84
CA PHE A 14 -4.19 -9.68 -4.75
C PHE A 14 -3.62 -10.07 -3.39
N ALA A 15 -2.31 -10.33 -3.36
CA ALA A 15 -1.58 -10.53 -2.10
C ALA A 15 -1.32 -9.18 -1.43
N LEU A 16 -1.64 -9.08 -0.14
CA LEU A 16 -1.35 -7.92 0.69
C LEU A 16 -0.40 -8.36 1.81
N GLU A 17 0.79 -7.77 1.84
CA GLU A 17 1.74 -7.95 2.92
C GLU A 17 1.75 -6.69 3.79
N VAL A 18 1.52 -6.87 5.10
CA VAL A 18 1.61 -5.79 6.08
C VAL A 18 2.89 -6.02 6.86
N ARG A 19 3.77 -5.03 6.85
CA ARG A 19 5.04 -5.06 7.59
C ARG A 19 5.11 -3.87 8.52
N ASP A 20 5.72 -4.10 9.66
CA ASP A 20 6.02 -3.07 10.65
C ASP A 20 7.35 -2.42 10.30
N VAL A 21 7.35 -1.09 10.13
CA VAL A 21 8.55 -0.33 9.75
C VAL A 21 9.58 -0.31 10.87
N ASP A 22 9.15 -0.50 12.12
CA ASP A 22 10.03 -0.48 13.30
C ASP A 22 10.88 -1.75 13.44
N GLN A 23 10.66 -2.75 12.58
CA GLN A 23 11.40 -4.02 12.59
C GLN A 23 12.61 -4.03 11.65
N ASP A 24 12.77 -3.01 10.80
CA ASP A 24 13.86 -2.91 9.83
C ASP A 24 14.57 -1.55 10.00
N PRO A 25 15.86 -1.53 10.42
CA PRO A 25 16.61 -0.30 10.62
C PRO A 25 16.64 0.63 9.40
N ASP A 26 16.70 0.06 8.19
CA ASP A 26 16.69 0.85 6.95
C ASP A 26 15.32 1.51 6.74
N TRP A 27 14.26 0.88 7.24
CA TRP A 27 12.89 1.38 7.14
C TRP A 27 12.56 2.39 8.22
N ILE A 28 13.12 2.25 9.42
CA ILE A 28 13.08 3.29 10.45
C ILE A 28 13.70 4.57 9.87
N GLU A 29 14.91 4.50 9.30
CA GLU A 29 15.57 5.68 8.73
C GLU A 29 14.75 6.31 7.58
N LYS A 30 14.15 5.48 6.74
CA LYS A 30 13.43 5.94 5.55
C LYS A 30 12.02 6.45 5.82
N PHE A 31 11.27 5.74 6.66
CA PHE A 31 9.86 5.95 6.88
C PHE A 31 9.58 6.58 8.23
N ASP A 32 10.14 6.08 9.33
CA ASP A 32 9.89 6.61 10.68
C ASP A 32 8.37 6.82 10.91
N ASP A 33 7.94 7.99 11.39
CA ASP A 33 6.53 8.36 11.55
C ASP A 33 5.74 8.54 10.23
N LYS A 34 6.36 8.35 9.06
CA LYS A 34 5.74 8.57 7.75
C LYS A 34 4.93 7.37 7.25
N VAL A 35 4.13 6.82 8.16
CA VAL A 35 3.25 5.67 7.96
C VAL A 35 1.77 6.06 8.21
N PRO A 36 0.79 5.30 7.70
CA PRO A 36 0.91 4.15 6.80
C PRO A 36 1.33 4.54 5.38
N VAL A 37 2.12 3.68 4.75
CA VAL A 37 2.56 3.79 3.34
C VAL A 37 2.20 2.52 2.58
N LEU A 38 1.78 2.66 1.32
CA LEU A 38 1.39 1.56 0.45
C LEU A 38 2.26 1.50 -0.79
N PHE A 39 2.76 0.31 -1.08
CA PHE A 39 3.57 0.01 -2.25
C PHE A 39 2.87 -0.98 -3.18
N LEU A 40 3.12 -0.84 -4.48
CA LEU A 40 2.76 -1.80 -5.52
C LEU A 40 4.05 -2.35 -6.16
N GLY A 41 4.55 -3.46 -5.62
CA GLY A 41 5.94 -3.86 -5.84
C GLY A 41 6.86 -2.84 -5.16
N ASP A 42 7.81 -2.27 -5.90
CA ASP A 42 8.75 -1.28 -5.36
C ASP A 42 8.28 0.19 -5.49
N HIS A 43 7.07 0.40 -6.04
CA HIS A 43 6.54 1.75 -6.29
C HIS A 43 5.57 2.19 -5.18
N GLU A 44 5.88 3.29 -4.51
CA GLU A 44 4.97 3.92 -3.55
C GLU A 44 3.77 4.53 -4.27
N ILE A 45 2.56 4.13 -3.89
CA ILE A 45 1.32 4.59 -4.55
C ILE A 45 0.41 5.40 -3.62
N CYS A 46 0.67 5.39 -2.32
CA CYS A 46 -0.13 6.09 -1.33
C CYS A 46 0.61 6.25 0.00
N ARG A 47 0.44 7.41 0.65
CA ARG A 47 0.94 7.69 2.00
C ARG A 47 -0.11 8.44 2.81
N TYR A 48 -0.23 8.10 4.10
CA TYR A 48 -1.17 8.65 5.09
C TYR A 48 -2.67 8.39 4.80
N PHE A 49 -3.18 8.88 3.67
CA PHE A 49 -4.60 8.80 3.32
C PHE A 49 -4.81 7.95 2.05
N LEU A 50 -5.66 6.93 2.16
CA LEU A 50 -5.96 6.04 1.05
C LEU A 50 -7.06 6.63 0.15
N ASP A 51 -6.66 7.11 -1.03
CA ASP A 51 -7.58 7.38 -2.13
C ASP A 51 -7.82 6.08 -2.92
N LEU A 52 -8.92 5.39 -2.58
CA LEU A 52 -9.31 4.11 -3.18
C LEU A 52 -9.50 4.20 -4.70
N VAL A 53 -9.92 5.35 -5.24
CA VAL A 53 -10.13 5.53 -6.68
C VAL A 53 -8.79 5.59 -7.40
N LYS A 54 -7.83 6.38 -6.88
CA LYS A 54 -6.47 6.46 -7.46
C LYS A 54 -5.72 5.15 -7.33
N VAL A 55 -5.82 4.48 -6.18
CA VAL A 55 -5.17 3.18 -5.98
C VAL A 55 -5.76 2.14 -6.93
N LYS A 56 -7.08 2.11 -7.12
CA LYS A 56 -7.73 1.25 -8.12
C LYS A 56 -7.22 1.54 -9.54
N ASP A 57 -7.16 2.81 -9.94
CA ASP A 57 -6.69 3.20 -11.27
C ASP A 57 -5.24 2.76 -11.53
N VAL A 58 -4.32 3.02 -10.59
CA VAL A 58 -2.91 2.60 -10.69
C VAL A 58 -2.79 1.08 -10.69
N PHE A 59 -3.54 0.39 -9.84
CA PHE A 59 -3.54 -1.06 -9.77
C PHE A 59 -4.03 -1.67 -11.08
N LEU A 60 -5.20 -1.28 -11.59
CA LEU A 60 -5.80 -1.85 -12.79
C LEU A 60 -4.97 -1.58 -14.05
N LYS A 61 -4.36 -0.39 -14.18
CA LYS A 61 -3.45 -0.06 -15.29
C LYS A 61 -2.22 -0.97 -15.37
N LYS A 62 -1.81 -1.60 -14.27
CA LYS A 62 -0.67 -2.54 -14.27
C LYS A 62 -1.02 -3.92 -14.83
N TYR A 63 -2.31 -4.26 -14.91
CA TYR A 63 -2.80 -5.57 -15.35
C TYR A 63 -3.64 -5.50 -16.66
N THR A 64 -3.62 -4.36 -17.35
CA THR A 64 -4.24 -4.18 -18.68
C THR A 64 -3.14 -4.13 -19.73
#